data_AF-A0A8D8JNX7-F1
#
_entry.id   AF-A0A8D8JNX7-F1
#
_cell.length_a   1.000
_cell.length_b   1.000
_cell.length_c   1.000
_cell.angle_alpha   90.00
_cell.angle_beta   90.00
_cell.angle_gamma   90.00
#
_symmetry.space_group_name_H-M   'P 1'
#
loop_
_entity.id
_entity.type
_entity.pdbx_description
1 polymer ?
#
loop_
_entity_poly.entity_id
_entity_poly.type
_entity_poly.pdbx_seq_one_letter_code
_entity_poly.pdbx_strand_id
1 'polypeptide(L)'
;AVFTFLTMCEHQSNRRKRDEVQHGSYHQYYEFRPQDSRPEHLKKCLLGCRTQLNVPPTGTIHLLDIGCNRGLLSNSVLAVVREIFGDRHVSLLGVDIDEELVRDARKEFEGIEFVQADISAIAAGRVENDPIGDYLSRNQIDRFDMIFCFSVLMYPHLNHGDEGLRLVLDYICSKTKVLVLELQSWEKYRDNVRRLKRDCREQFPLYEKLEWRGNQGKLEQNVYKYVEKQGFERKSEELNKNEYKRNIVIYSS
;
A
#
# COMPACT_ATOMS: atom_id res chain seq x y z
N ALA A 1 -33.00 0.20 26.62
CA ALA A 1 -32.89 -0.01 25.17
C ALA A 1 -32.19 1.16 24.48
N VAL A 2 -32.71 2.40 24.56
CA VAL A 2 -32.13 3.58 23.88
C VAL A 2 -30.74 3.97 24.40
N PHE A 3 -30.52 3.93 25.73
CA PHE A 3 -29.22 4.26 26.33
C PHE A 3 -28.12 3.28 25.90
N THR A 4 -28.42 1.99 25.87
CA THR A 4 -27.51 0.93 25.42
C THR A 4 -27.13 1.08 23.94
N PHE A 5 -28.09 1.48 23.09
CA PHE A 5 -27.87 1.67 21.66
C PHE A 5 -26.95 2.88 21.38
N LEU A 6 -27.15 4.00 22.09
CA LEU A 6 -26.31 5.19 21.99
C LEU A 6 -24.86 4.88 22.41
N THR A 7 -24.66 4.18 23.53
CA THR A 7 -23.32 3.78 23.99
C THR A 7 -22.63 2.84 23.00
N MET A 8 -23.35 1.91 22.36
CA MET A 8 -22.80 1.05 21.31
C MET A 8 -22.38 1.83 20.06
N CYS A 9 -23.20 2.79 19.61
CA CYS A 9 -22.86 3.66 18.48
C CYS A 9 -21.63 4.52 18.78
N GLU A 10 -21.51 5.08 19.99
CA GLU A 10 -20.33 5.85 20.41
C GLU A 10 -19.06 4.99 20.48
N HIS A 11 -19.15 3.76 20.98
CA HIS A 11 -18.02 2.83 20.99
C HIS A 11 -17.58 2.42 19.58
N GLN A 12 -18.52 2.15 18.67
CA GLN A 12 -18.20 1.85 17.27
C GLN A 12 -17.57 3.04 16.55
N SER A 13 -18.10 4.25 16.78
CA SER A 13 -17.55 5.51 16.28
C SER A 13 -16.10 5.73 16.73
N ASN A 14 -15.83 5.56 18.04
CA ASN A 14 -14.48 5.73 18.60
C ASN A 14 -13.50 4.67 18.08
N ARG A 15 -13.96 3.41 17.92
CA ARG A 15 -13.14 2.34 17.35
C ARG A 15 -12.80 2.62 15.89
N ARG A 16 -13.78 3.01 15.08
CA ARG A 16 -13.55 3.36 13.67
C ARG A 16 -12.56 4.51 13.53
N LYS A 17 -12.73 5.57 14.31
CA LYS A 17 -11.80 6.71 14.32
C LYS A 17 -10.38 6.30 14.74
N ARG A 18 -10.26 5.36 15.69
CA ARG A 18 -8.96 4.79 16.06
C ARG A 18 -8.36 4.02 14.90
N ASP A 19 -9.10 3.12 14.27
CA ASP A 19 -8.63 2.27 13.19
C ASP A 19 -8.24 3.13 11.94
N GLU A 20 -8.97 4.20 11.64
CA GLU A 20 -8.60 5.19 10.62
C GLU A 20 -7.22 5.82 10.86
N VAL A 21 -6.94 6.23 12.10
CA VAL A 21 -5.67 6.88 12.43
C VAL A 21 -4.54 5.87 12.58
N GLN A 22 -4.83 4.72 13.20
CA GLN A 22 -3.86 3.69 13.51
C GLN A 22 -3.41 2.95 12.25
N HIS A 23 -4.34 2.58 11.37
CA HIS A 23 -4.09 1.75 10.18
C HIS A 23 -4.21 2.51 8.86
N GLY A 24 -4.70 3.75 8.88
CA GLY A 24 -4.84 4.54 7.66
C GLY A 24 -6.12 4.30 6.87
N SER A 25 -7.07 3.57 7.45
CA SER A 25 -8.34 3.15 6.83
C SER A 25 -9.36 4.29 6.70
N TYR A 26 -8.93 5.47 6.28
CA TYR A 26 -9.78 6.64 6.11
C TYR A 26 -10.81 6.42 5.00
N HIS A 27 -12.10 6.40 5.32
CA HIS A 27 -13.17 6.23 4.31
C HIS A 27 -13.27 7.42 3.34
N GLN A 28 -12.85 8.60 3.80
CA GLN A 28 -12.81 9.84 3.03
C GLN A 28 -11.43 10.09 2.41
N TYR A 29 -10.58 9.06 2.28
CA TYR A 29 -9.21 9.20 1.80
C TYR A 29 -9.10 9.98 0.48
N TYR A 30 -10.01 9.72 -0.46
CA TYR A 30 -10.04 10.39 -1.77
C TYR A 30 -10.73 11.76 -1.74
N GLU A 31 -11.60 12.04 -0.76
CA GLU A 31 -12.16 13.39 -0.56
C GLU A 31 -11.07 14.37 -0.09
N PHE A 32 -10.12 13.88 0.71
CA PHE A 32 -8.92 14.65 1.10
C PHE A 32 -7.85 14.70 -0.01
N ARG A 33 -8.09 14.02 -1.14
CA ARG A 33 -7.22 13.97 -2.30
C ARG A 33 -7.96 14.32 -3.60
N PRO A 34 -8.48 15.56 -3.72
CA PRO A 34 -9.31 15.95 -4.86
C PRO A 34 -8.54 15.97 -6.19
N GLN A 35 -7.22 16.07 -6.12
CA GLN A 35 -6.32 15.84 -7.23
C GLN A 35 -5.44 14.66 -6.87
N ASP A 36 -5.36 13.70 -7.78
CA ASP A 36 -4.50 12.53 -7.64
C ASP A 36 -3.65 12.38 -8.90
N SER A 37 -2.43 12.90 -8.85
CA SER A 37 -1.47 12.81 -9.96
C SER A 37 -0.74 11.46 -10.01
N ARG A 38 -0.95 10.57 -9.03
CA ARG A 38 -0.25 9.27 -8.97
C ARG A 38 -0.38 8.46 -10.27
N PRO A 39 -1.53 8.37 -10.95
CA PRO A 39 -1.63 7.67 -12.24
C PRO A 39 -0.71 8.26 -13.32
N GLU A 40 -0.64 9.59 -13.43
CA GLU A 40 0.22 10.27 -14.42
C GLU A 40 1.71 10.10 -14.11
N HIS A 41 2.10 10.21 -12.83
CA HIS A 41 3.48 9.99 -12.41
C HIS A 41 3.87 8.51 -12.62
N LEU A 42 2.98 7.57 -12.29
CA LEU A 42 3.19 6.14 -12.53
C LEU A 42 3.38 5.87 -14.02
N LYS A 43 2.53 6.45 -14.87
CA LYS A 43 2.60 6.30 -16.32
C LYS A 43 3.93 6.77 -16.87
N LYS A 44 4.40 7.96 -16.45
CA LYS A 44 5.72 8.50 -16.84
C LYS A 44 6.86 7.57 -16.43
N CYS A 45 6.88 7.13 -15.17
CA CYS A 45 7.91 6.21 -14.68
C CYS A 45 7.92 4.90 -15.48
N LEU A 46 6.76 4.26 -15.63
CA LEU A 46 6.63 2.98 -16.34
C LEU A 46 7.05 3.11 -17.81
N LEU A 47 6.65 4.17 -18.52
CA LEU A 47 7.10 4.41 -19.89
C LEU A 47 8.61 4.57 -19.98
N GLY A 48 9.22 5.27 -19.02
CA GLY A 48 10.67 5.50 -18.98
C GLY A 48 11.51 4.25 -18.71
N CYS A 49 10.96 3.26 -17.99
CA CYS A 49 11.71 2.06 -17.62
C CYS A 49 11.15 0.74 -18.17
N ARG A 50 10.09 0.76 -18.97
CA ARG A 50 9.34 -0.45 -19.43
C ARG A 50 10.23 -1.58 -19.92
N THR A 51 11.23 -1.27 -20.75
CA THR A 51 12.12 -2.26 -21.37
C THR A 51 13.14 -2.89 -20.40
N GLN A 52 13.25 -2.33 -19.19
CA GLN A 52 14.17 -2.76 -18.14
C GLN A 52 13.43 -3.53 -17.01
N LEU A 53 12.11 -3.65 -17.11
CA LEU A 53 11.28 -4.35 -16.13
C LEU A 53 11.27 -5.84 -16.43
N ASN A 54 11.36 -6.66 -15.38
CA ASN A 54 11.21 -8.11 -15.45
C ASN A 54 9.73 -8.52 -15.54
N VAL A 55 9.05 -8.04 -16.57
CA VAL A 55 7.67 -8.42 -16.89
C VAL A 55 7.72 -9.40 -18.07
N PRO A 56 7.10 -10.60 -17.97
CA PRO A 56 7.08 -11.56 -19.06
C PRO A 56 6.56 -10.93 -20.36
N PRO A 57 7.06 -11.30 -21.55
CA PRO A 57 6.64 -10.67 -22.81
C PRO A 57 5.20 -11.04 -23.22
N THR A 58 4.68 -12.18 -22.74
CA THR A 58 3.37 -12.72 -23.09
C THR A 58 2.61 -13.16 -21.84
N GLY A 59 1.32 -13.51 -22.01
CA GLY A 59 0.44 -13.92 -20.92
C GLY A 59 -0.16 -12.76 -20.13
N THR A 60 -0.97 -13.10 -19.13
CA THR A 60 -1.62 -12.14 -18.23
C THR A 60 -0.58 -11.42 -17.38
N ILE A 61 -0.77 -10.11 -17.17
CA ILE A 61 -0.03 -9.34 -16.17
C ILE A 61 -0.82 -9.37 -14.87
N HIS A 62 -0.19 -9.87 -13.81
CA HIS A 62 -0.80 -9.93 -12.47
C HIS A 62 -0.27 -8.82 -11.58
N LEU A 63 -1.20 -8.02 -11.05
CA LEU A 63 -0.94 -6.86 -10.22
C LEU A 63 -1.47 -7.07 -8.80
N LEU A 64 -0.78 -6.53 -7.81
CA LEU A 64 -1.28 -6.42 -6.43
C LEU A 64 -1.16 -4.98 -5.94
N ASP A 65 -2.25 -4.42 -5.42
CA ASP A 65 -2.28 -3.11 -4.77
C ASP A 65 -2.50 -3.26 -3.25
N ILE A 66 -1.48 -2.93 -2.46
CA ILE A 66 -1.50 -3.06 -0.99
C ILE A 66 -1.96 -1.75 -0.36
N GLY A 67 -3.03 -1.83 0.44
CA GLY A 67 -3.70 -0.67 1.01
C GLY A 67 -4.60 0.03 -0.02
N CYS A 68 -5.39 -0.75 -0.75
CA CYS A 68 -6.18 -0.28 -1.89
C CYS A 68 -7.31 0.71 -1.50
N ASN A 69 -7.64 0.81 -0.20
CA ASN A 69 -8.76 1.58 0.31
C ASN A 69 -10.04 1.20 -0.47
N ARG A 70 -10.85 2.16 -0.92
CA ARG A 70 -12.06 1.92 -1.73
C ARG A 70 -11.78 1.62 -3.22
N GLY A 71 -10.53 1.35 -3.62
CA GLY A 71 -10.20 0.86 -4.97
C GLY A 71 -10.09 1.89 -6.09
N LEU A 72 -10.34 3.18 -5.82
CA LEU A 72 -10.27 4.25 -6.84
C LEU A 72 -8.91 4.33 -7.54
N LEU A 73 -7.80 4.35 -6.77
CA LEU A 73 -6.46 4.34 -7.35
C LEU A 73 -6.16 3.02 -8.06
N SER A 74 -6.59 1.88 -7.51
CA SER A 74 -6.38 0.57 -8.12
C SER A 74 -6.98 0.51 -9.53
N ASN A 75 -8.17 1.12 -9.72
CA ASN A 75 -8.79 1.25 -11.04
C ASN A 75 -7.97 2.14 -12.00
N SER A 76 -7.44 3.27 -11.52
CA SER A 76 -6.54 4.11 -12.33
C SER A 76 -5.23 3.40 -12.68
N VAL A 77 -4.64 2.64 -11.75
CA VAL A 77 -3.43 1.83 -11.99
C VAL A 77 -3.70 0.78 -13.06
N LEU A 78 -4.84 0.08 -12.98
CA LEU A 78 -5.24 -0.90 -13.98
C LEU A 78 -5.34 -0.27 -15.37
N ALA A 79 -5.93 0.94 -15.48
CA ALA A 79 -6.00 1.67 -16.74
C ALA A 79 -4.61 2.05 -17.28
N VAL A 80 -3.72 2.57 -16.43
CA VAL A 80 -2.34 2.93 -16.81
C VAL A 80 -1.56 1.71 -17.30
N VAL A 81 -1.63 0.59 -16.58
CA VAL A 81 -0.91 -0.63 -16.97
C VAL A 81 -1.48 -1.19 -18.29
N ARG A 82 -2.81 -1.20 -18.47
CA ARG A 82 -3.42 -1.61 -19.74
C ARG A 82 -2.99 -0.71 -20.90
N GLU A 83 -2.92 0.60 -20.70
CA GLU A 83 -2.46 1.53 -21.73
C GLU A 83 -1.00 1.25 -22.14
N ILE A 84 -0.12 1.01 -21.16
CA ILE A 84 1.31 0.80 -21.42
C ILE A 84 1.59 -0.57 -22.03
N PHE A 85 0.91 -1.60 -21.55
CA PHE A 85 1.16 -2.99 -21.96
C PHE A 85 0.19 -3.51 -23.03
N GLY A 86 -0.72 -2.66 -23.53
CA GLY A 86 -1.53 -2.86 -24.72
C GLY A 86 -2.51 -4.04 -24.59
N ASP A 87 -2.51 -4.92 -25.60
CA ASP A 87 -3.45 -6.04 -25.75
C ASP A 87 -3.32 -7.15 -24.71
N ARG A 88 -2.38 -7.03 -23.76
CA ARG A 88 -2.21 -8.02 -22.71
C ARG A 88 -3.36 -7.94 -21.72
N HIS A 89 -3.87 -9.11 -21.33
CA HIS A 89 -4.79 -9.18 -20.21
C HIS A 89 -4.09 -8.71 -18.93
N VAL A 90 -4.76 -7.88 -18.14
CA VAL A 90 -4.25 -7.37 -16.85
C VAL A 90 -5.27 -7.72 -15.78
N SER A 91 -4.82 -8.44 -14.76
CA SER A 91 -5.59 -8.79 -13.58
C SER A 91 -5.01 -8.11 -12.35
N LEU A 92 -5.88 -7.52 -11.53
CA LEU A 92 -5.48 -6.80 -10.33
C LEU A 92 -6.18 -7.38 -9.11
N LEU A 93 -5.41 -7.68 -8.07
CA LEU A 93 -5.87 -7.93 -6.71
C LEU A 93 -5.62 -6.68 -5.86
N GLY A 94 -6.65 -6.09 -5.29
CA GLY A 94 -6.53 -5.04 -4.28
C GLY A 94 -6.72 -5.63 -2.88
N VAL A 95 -5.85 -5.27 -1.94
CA VAL A 95 -6.00 -5.68 -0.54
C VAL A 95 -6.01 -4.48 0.40
N ASP A 96 -6.90 -4.51 1.39
CA ASP A 96 -6.93 -3.54 2.48
C ASP A 96 -7.26 -4.24 3.80
N ILE A 97 -6.87 -3.64 4.92
CA ILE A 97 -7.13 -4.22 6.25
C ILE A 97 -8.61 -4.04 6.66
N ASP A 98 -9.29 -3.05 6.09
CA ASP A 98 -10.66 -2.69 6.43
C ASP A 98 -11.68 -3.35 5.49
N GLU A 99 -12.49 -4.26 6.03
CA GLU A 99 -13.51 -5.00 5.25
C GLU A 99 -14.62 -4.08 4.72
N GLU A 100 -14.94 -2.97 5.37
CA GLU A 100 -15.95 -2.05 4.86
C GLU A 100 -15.46 -1.33 3.61
N LEU A 101 -14.20 -0.86 3.61
CA LEU A 101 -13.56 -0.26 2.43
C LEU A 101 -13.48 -1.25 1.27
N VAL A 102 -13.06 -2.48 1.56
CA VAL A 102 -12.99 -3.57 0.57
C VAL A 102 -14.37 -3.87 -0.01
N ARG A 103 -15.40 -3.96 0.84
CA ARG A 103 -16.78 -4.19 0.38
C ARG A 103 -17.27 -3.05 -0.51
N ASP A 104 -16.93 -1.81 -0.20
CA ASP A 104 -17.28 -0.68 -1.06
C ASP A 104 -16.52 -0.72 -2.40
N ALA A 105 -15.24 -1.10 -2.38
CA ALA A 105 -14.44 -1.29 -3.60
C ALA A 105 -15.05 -2.37 -4.53
N ARG A 106 -15.47 -3.51 -3.97
CA ARG A 106 -16.14 -4.60 -4.71
C ARG A 106 -17.43 -4.15 -5.39
N LYS A 107 -18.20 -3.26 -4.76
CA LYS A 107 -19.44 -2.72 -5.33
C LYS A 107 -19.19 -1.74 -6.46
N GLU A 108 -18.08 -0.99 -6.38
CA GLU A 108 -17.79 0.09 -7.32
C GLU A 108 -17.01 -0.39 -8.55
N PHE A 109 -16.15 -1.41 -8.41
CA PHE A 109 -15.24 -1.85 -9.47
C PHE A 109 -15.30 -3.37 -9.72
N GLU A 110 -16.32 -3.83 -10.45
CA GLU A 110 -16.54 -5.26 -10.76
C GLU A 110 -15.41 -5.94 -11.55
N GLY A 111 -14.55 -5.16 -12.22
CA GLY A 111 -13.42 -5.67 -13.00
C GLY A 111 -12.13 -5.93 -12.21
N ILE A 112 -12.17 -5.77 -10.88
CA ILE A 112 -11.02 -5.89 -9.98
C ILE A 112 -11.39 -6.78 -8.80
N GLU A 113 -10.51 -7.71 -8.45
CA GLU A 113 -10.68 -8.53 -7.26
C GLU A 113 -10.22 -7.74 -6.03
N PHE A 114 -11.06 -7.64 -5.00
CA PHE A 114 -10.67 -7.03 -3.72
C PHE A 114 -10.88 -7.99 -2.55
N VAL A 115 -9.89 -8.08 -1.66
CA VAL A 115 -9.92 -8.97 -0.50
C VAL A 115 -9.41 -8.25 0.75
N GLN A 116 -10.03 -8.52 1.90
CA GLN A 116 -9.55 -8.01 3.17
C GLN A 116 -8.33 -8.81 3.64
N ALA A 117 -7.25 -8.10 3.96
CA ALA A 117 -6.00 -8.70 4.36
C ALA A 117 -5.17 -7.73 5.22
N ASP A 118 -4.63 -8.22 6.34
CA ASP A 118 -3.61 -7.51 7.11
C ASP A 118 -2.22 -7.96 6.63
N ILE A 119 -1.58 -7.12 5.81
CA ILE A 119 -0.24 -7.40 5.27
C ILE A 119 0.80 -7.61 6.37
N SER A 120 0.66 -6.96 7.52
CA SER A 120 1.60 -7.09 8.64
C SER A 120 1.40 -8.40 9.41
N ALA A 121 0.17 -8.91 9.44
CA ALA A 121 -0.11 -10.23 9.99
C ALA A 121 0.35 -11.34 9.04
N ILE A 122 0.08 -11.21 7.74
CA ILE A 122 0.53 -12.13 6.69
C ILE A 122 2.06 -12.24 6.68
N ALA A 123 2.76 -11.11 6.58
CA ALA A 123 4.21 -11.09 6.53
C ALA A 123 4.88 -11.68 7.78
N ALA A 124 4.22 -11.61 8.92
CA ALA A 124 4.68 -12.19 10.18
C ALA A 124 4.25 -13.65 10.38
N GLY A 125 3.53 -14.27 9.43
CA GLY A 125 3.01 -15.64 9.56
C GLY A 125 1.95 -15.79 10.67
N ARG A 126 1.19 -14.72 10.95
CA ARG A 126 0.19 -14.64 12.04
C ARG A 126 -1.25 -14.76 11.54
N VAL A 127 -1.46 -15.29 10.34
CA VAL A 127 -2.79 -15.52 9.76
C VAL A 127 -2.97 -17.01 9.48
N GLU A 128 -4.20 -17.49 9.62
CA GLU A 128 -4.57 -18.86 9.21
C GLU A 128 -4.73 -18.95 7.69
N ASN A 129 -5.22 -17.87 7.06
CA ASN A 129 -5.43 -17.77 5.62
C ASN A 129 -4.61 -16.61 5.05
N ASP A 130 -3.83 -16.87 4.00
CA ASP A 130 -3.11 -15.85 3.21
C ASP A 130 -3.83 -15.65 1.87
N PRO A 131 -4.75 -14.67 1.74
CA PRO A 131 -5.49 -14.45 0.49
C PRO A 131 -4.58 -14.06 -0.68
N ILE A 132 -3.41 -13.47 -0.41
CA ILE A 132 -2.43 -13.14 -1.45
C ILE A 132 -1.76 -14.43 -1.95
N GLY A 133 -1.40 -15.32 -1.03
CA GLY A 133 -0.91 -16.67 -1.34
C GLY A 133 -1.94 -17.53 -2.09
N ASP A 134 -3.21 -17.44 -1.70
CA ASP A 134 -4.32 -18.14 -2.38
C ASP A 134 -4.50 -17.63 -3.81
N TYR A 135 -4.39 -16.31 -4.04
CA TYR A 135 -4.43 -15.73 -5.37
C TYR A 135 -3.29 -16.26 -6.26
N LEU A 136 -2.06 -16.27 -5.74
CA LEU A 136 -0.89 -16.80 -6.46
C LEU A 136 -1.10 -18.26 -6.86
N SER A 137 -1.55 -19.08 -5.90
CA SER A 137 -1.81 -20.51 -6.09
C SER A 137 -2.91 -20.77 -7.12
N ARG A 138 -4.04 -20.05 -7.02
CA ARG A 138 -5.18 -20.18 -7.93
C ARG A 138 -4.84 -19.77 -9.36
N ASN A 139 -4.00 -18.75 -9.54
CA ASN A 139 -3.57 -18.29 -10.86
C ASN A 139 -2.31 -19.00 -11.37
N GLN A 140 -1.76 -19.96 -10.61
CA GLN A 140 -0.56 -20.72 -10.96
C GLN A 140 0.66 -19.85 -11.27
N ILE A 141 0.83 -18.78 -10.50
CA ILE A 141 1.98 -17.87 -10.59
C ILE A 141 2.80 -17.92 -9.29
N ASP A 142 4.12 -17.80 -9.41
CA ASP A 142 5.03 -17.77 -8.27
C ASP A 142 5.10 -16.36 -7.63
N ARG A 143 5.03 -15.33 -8.48
CA ARG A 143 5.13 -13.92 -8.12
C ARG A 143 4.20 -13.07 -8.98
N PHE A 144 3.70 -11.98 -8.41
CA PHE A 144 3.08 -10.91 -9.17
C PHE A 144 4.10 -10.27 -10.12
N ASP A 145 3.62 -9.77 -11.24
CA ASP A 145 4.47 -9.01 -12.15
C ASP A 145 4.78 -7.64 -11.56
N MET A 146 3.80 -7.01 -10.90
CA MET A 146 4.02 -5.77 -10.15
C MET A 146 3.24 -5.73 -8.84
N ILE A 147 3.88 -5.28 -7.77
CA ILE A 147 3.23 -4.92 -6.50
C ILE A 147 3.34 -3.40 -6.32
N PHE A 148 2.22 -2.78 -5.92
CA PHE A 148 2.12 -1.36 -5.63
C PHE A 148 1.95 -1.11 -4.13
N CYS A 149 2.70 -0.15 -3.60
CA CYS A 149 2.62 0.31 -2.22
C CYS A 149 2.52 1.83 -2.19
N PHE A 150 1.30 2.35 -2.40
CA PHE A 150 1.05 3.78 -2.41
C PHE A 150 0.62 4.28 -1.03
N SER A 151 1.41 5.12 -0.36
CA SER A 151 1.04 5.74 0.92
C SER A 151 0.70 4.76 2.05
N VAL A 152 1.16 3.51 1.99
CA VAL A 152 0.73 2.45 2.92
C VAL A 152 1.78 2.07 3.97
N LEU A 153 3.07 2.07 3.61
CA LEU A 153 4.12 1.48 4.45
C LEU A 153 4.39 2.21 5.78
N MET A 154 3.92 3.45 5.95
CA MET A 154 3.96 4.15 7.24
C MET A 154 3.17 3.41 8.33
N TYR A 155 2.05 2.77 7.99
CA TYR A 155 1.18 2.16 8.99
C TYR A 155 1.76 0.86 9.57
N PRO A 156 2.25 -0.10 8.76
CA PRO A 156 3.02 -1.23 9.30
C PRO A 156 4.21 -0.78 10.14
N HIS A 157 4.92 0.26 9.70
CA HIS A 157 6.09 0.78 10.41
C HIS A 157 5.74 1.38 11.77
N LEU A 158 4.71 2.22 11.85
CA LEU A 158 4.25 2.81 13.10
C LEU A 158 3.69 1.77 14.08
N ASN A 159 2.99 0.74 13.58
CA ASN A 159 2.36 -0.29 14.42
C ASN A 159 3.32 -1.39 14.87
N HIS A 160 4.31 -1.72 14.05
CA HIS A 160 5.16 -2.91 14.25
C HIS A 160 6.66 -2.61 14.26
N GLY A 161 7.05 -1.33 14.23
CA GLY A 161 8.45 -0.91 14.31
C GLY A 161 9.23 -1.19 13.03
N ASP A 162 10.55 -0.94 13.09
CA ASP A 162 11.44 -1.21 11.96
C ASP A 162 11.40 -2.67 11.54
N GLU A 163 11.27 -3.59 12.51
CA GLU A 163 11.20 -5.03 12.25
C GLU A 163 9.94 -5.45 11.51
N GLY A 164 8.78 -4.93 11.92
CA GLY A 164 7.53 -5.21 11.21
C GLY A 164 7.55 -4.66 9.78
N LEU A 165 8.15 -3.49 9.56
CA LEU A 165 8.33 -2.97 8.21
C LEU A 165 9.28 -3.86 7.38
N ARG A 166 10.36 -4.38 7.97
CA ARG A 166 11.28 -5.31 7.29
C ARG A 166 10.58 -6.60 6.89
N LEU A 167 9.81 -7.21 7.79
CA LEU A 167 9.01 -8.41 7.47
C LEU A 167 8.06 -8.16 6.30
N VAL A 168 7.36 -7.02 6.29
CA VAL A 168 6.48 -6.64 5.18
C VAL A 168 7.27 -6.46 3.88
N LEU A 169 8.43 -5.80 3.92
CA LEU A 169 9.28 -5.63 2.74
C LEU A 169 9.84 -6.97 2.23
N ASP A 170 10.27 -7.87 3.12
CA ASP A 170 10.76 -9.21 2.78
C ASP A 170 9.65 -10.02 2.09
N TYR A 171 8.44 -10.00 2.66
CA TYR A 171 7.27 -10.62 2.04
C TYR A 171 7.01 -10.04 0.65
N ILE A 172 6.86 -8.73 0.52
CA ILE A 172 6.57 -8.06 -0.77
C ILE A 172 7.65 -8.37 -1.82
N CYS A 173 8.93 -8.26 -1.46
CA CYS A 173 10.04 -8.53 -2.38
C CYS A 173 10.03 -10.00 -2.84
N SER A 174 9.68 -10.94 -1.95
CA SER A 174 9.56 -12.36 -2.32
C SER A 174 8.39 -12.66 -3.27
N LYS A 175 7.37 -11.80 -3.31
CA LYS A 175 6.13 -12.00 -4.07
C LYS A 175 6.07 -11.22 -5.37
N THR A 176 7.10 -10.46 -5.76
CA THR A 176 7.04 -9.63 -6.97
C THR A 176 8.29 -9.70 -7.84
N LYS A 177 8.11 -9.36 -9.11
CA LYS A 177 9.19 -9.06 -10.06
C LYS A 177 9.50 -7.57 -10.10
N VAL A 178 8.46 -6.73 -10.02
CA VAL A 178 8.56 -5.25 -10.01
C VAL A 178 7.89 -4.69 -8.75
N LEU A 179 8.55 -3.78 -8.05
CA LEU A 179 8.02 -3.12 -6.86
C LEU A 179 7.88 -1.61 -7.12
N VAL A 180 6.68 -1.09 -6.92
CA VAL A 180 6.37 0.34 -7.05
C VAL A 180 6.08 0.92 -5.67
N LEU A 181 6.89 1.90 -5.26
CA LEU A 181 6.81 2.53 -3.94
C LEU A 181 6.45 4.01 -4.03
N GLU A 182 5.55 4.45 -3.16
CA GLU A 182 5.36 5.87 -2.81
C GLU A 182 5.32 6.00 -1.29
N LEU A 183 6.41 6.52 -0.72
CA LEU A 183 6.63 6.56 0.73
C LEU A 183 6.18 7.90 1.34
N GLN A 184 5.46 7.82 2.46
CA GLN A 184 5.19 9.00 3.30
C GLN A 184 6.47 9.51 3.98
N SER A 185 6.61 10.84 4.03
CA SER A 185 7.72 11.50 4.72
C SER A 185 7.60 11.40 6.24
N TRP A 186 8.73 11.59 6.95
CA TRP A 186 8.75 11.60 8.42
C TRP A 186 7.85 12.68 9.06
N GLU A 187 7.54 13.76 8.33
CA GLU A 187 6.54 14.74 8.78
C GLU A 187 5.16 14.10 8.94
N LYS A 188 4.76 13.22 8.00
CA LYS A 188 3.49 12.50 8.08
C LYS A 188 3.44 11.48 9.20
N TYR A 189 4.58 10.87 9.55
CA TYR A 189 4.68 10.04 10.76
C TYR A 189 4.37 10.87 12.00
N ARG A 190 4.99 12.06 12.15
CA ARG A 190 4.73 12.96 13.29
C ARG A 190 3.27 13.43 13.34
N ASP A 191 2.71 13.79 12.19
CA ASP A 191 1.31 14.22 12.09
C ASP A 191 0.37 13.10 12.58
N ASN A 192 0.61 11.86 12.15
CA ASN A 192 -0.23 10.73 12.51
C ASN A 192 -0.11 10.34 13.99
N VAL A 193 1.11 10.37 14.55
CA VAL A 193 1.35 10.15 15.99
C VAL A 193 0.65 11.21 16.84
N ARG A 194 0.76 12.49 16.46
CA ARG A 194 0.06 13.58 17.14
C ARG A 194 -1.46 13.41 17.06
N ARG A 195 -1.97 12.99 15.90
CA ARG A 195 -3.39 12.73 15.67
C ARG A 195 -3.90 11.61 16.57
N LEU A 196 -3.20 10.47 16.64
CA LEU A 196 -3.61 9.35 17.50
C LEU A 196 -3.66 9.75 18.98
N LYS A 197 -2.64 10.50 19.44
CA LYS A 197 -2.58 11.01 20.82
C LYS A 197 -3.71 12.00 21.12
N ARG A 198 -3.97 12.94 20.22
CA ARG A 198 -4.99 13.99 20.41
C ARG A 198 -6.41 13.42 20.32
N ASP A 199 -6.67 12.62 19.29
CA ASP A 199 -8.03 12.25 18.89
C ASP A 199 -8.52 10.94 19.49
N CYS A 200 -7.59 10.04 19.85
CA CYS A 200 -7.89 8.71 20.39
C CYS A 200 -7.30 8.50 21.79
N ARG A 201 -6.47 9.43 22.30
CA ARG A 201 -5.73 9.30 23.57
C ARG A 201 -4.80 8.07 23.63
N GLU A 202 -4.36 7.61 22.47
CA GLU A 202 -3.49 6.45 22.31
C GLU A 202 -2.12 6.86 21.74
N GLN A 203 -1.16 5.94 21.75
CA GLN A 203 0.19 6.16 21.24
C GLN A 203 0.68 4.92 20.50
N PHE A 204 1.50 5.14 19.48
CA PHE A 204 2.24 4.06 18.83
C PHE A 204 3.38 3.62 19.75
N PRO A 205 3.34 2.40 20.34
CA PRO A 205 4.24 2.01 21.42
C PRO A 205 5.71 1.89 20.99
N LEU A 206 5.95 1.70 19.69
CA LEU A 206 7.29 1.55 19.11
C LEU A 206 7.83 2.85 18.49
N TYR A 207 7.04 3.93 18.45
CA TYR A 207 7.42 5.16 17.75
C TYR A 207 8.75 5.76 18.21
N GLU A 208 8.96 5.85 19.54
CA GLU A 208 10.19 6.40 20.10
C GLU A 208 11.43 5.53 19.82
N LYS A 209 11.21 4.23 19.57
CA LYS A 209 12.23 3.23 19.30
C LYS A 209 12.61 3.11 17.82
N LEU A 210 11.89 3.79 16.91
CA LEU A 210 12.16 3.71 15.47
C LEU A 210 13.58 4.20 15.15
N GLU A 211 14.34 3.36 14.47
CA GLU A 211 15.67 3.68 13.94
C GLU A 211 15.57 4.26 12.53
N TRP A 212 14.66 3.73 11.70
CA TRP A 212 14.41 4.22 10.35
C TRP A 212 13.54 5.46 10.39
N ARG A 213 14.13 6.56 10.86
CA ARG A 213 13.47 7.85 11.01
C ARG A 213 14.32 9.01 10.55
N GLY A 214 13.67 10.15 10.30
CA GLY A 214 14.33 11.42 10.03
C GLY A 214 13.77 12.14 8.82
N ASN A 215 13.99 13.45 8.79
CA ASN A 215 13.58 14.30 7.67
C ASN A 215 14.56 14.22 6.50
N GLN A 216 14.29 14.99 5.44
CA GLN A 216 15.19 15.14 4.29
C GLN A 216 15.52 13.81 3.59
N GLY A 217 14.53 12.91 3.50
CA GLY A 217 14.71 11.62 2.82
C GLY A 217 15.40 10.54 3.67
N LYS A 218 15.81 10.82 4.91
CA LYS A 218 16.57 9.84 5.71
C LYS A 218 15.79 8.55 5.98
N LEU A 219 14.48 8.67 6.27
CA LEU A 219 13.60 7.51 6.45
C LEU A 219 13.49 6.73 5.13
N GLU A 220 13.19 7.43 4.05
CA GLU A 220 12.97 6.88 2.71
C GLU A 220 14.22 6.13 2.22
N GLN A 221 15.41 6.68 2.46
CA GLN A 221 16.67 6.04 2.07
C GLN A 221 16.96 4.73 2.83
N ASN A 222 16.49 4.56 4.07
CA ASN A 222 16.62 3.27 4.76
C ASN A 222 15.75 2.20 4.08
N VAL A 223 14.53 2.56 3.70
CA VAL A 223 13.61 1.65 2.97
C VAL A 223 14.19 1.30 1.61
N TYR A 224 14.67 2.28 0.85
CA TYR A 224 15.26 2.06 -0.46
C TYR A 224 16.49 1.16 -0.41
N LYS A 225 17.43 1.42 0.50
CA LYS A 225 18.60 0.55 0.71
C LYS A 225 18.22 -0.88 1.10
N TYR A 226 17.15 -1.03 1.87
CA TYR A 226 16.67 -2.35 2.26
C TYR A 226 16.10 -3.11 1.07
N VAL A 227 15.27 -2.47 0.24
CA VAL A 227 14.76 -3.05 -1.02
C VAL A 227 15.91 -3.42 -1.96
N GLU A 228 16.90 -2.54 -2.12
CA GLU A 228 18.09 -2.81 -2.93
C GLU A 228 18.89 -4.02 -2.42
N LYS A 229 18.98 -4.20 -1.10
CA LYS A 229 19.60 -5.39 -0.48
C LYS A 229 18.84 -6.68 -0.77
N GLN A 230 17.53 -6.63 -1.05
CA GLN A 230 16.72 -7.79 -1.46
C GLN A 230 16.91 -8.17 -2.94
N GLY A 231 17.86 -7.54 -3.65
CA GLY A 231 18.16 -7.85 -5.05
C GLY A 231 17.36 -7.02 -6.06
N PHE A 232 16.66 -5.98 -5.61
CA PHE A 232 15.89 -5.09 -6.48
C PHE A 232 16.74 -3.90 -6.95
N GLU A 233 16.80 -3.68 -8.25
CA GLU A 233 17.49 -2.52 -8.82
C GLU A 233 16.50 -1.40 -9.12
N ARG A 234 16.84 -0.16 -8.73
CA ARG A 234 16.01 1.02 -9.00
C ARG A 234 16.04 1.34 -10.49
N LYS A 235 14.87 1.31 -11.14
CA LYS A 235 14.72 1.55 -12.59
C LYS A 235 14.18 2.93 -12.93
N SER A 236 13.37 3.51 -12.04
CA SER A 236 12.82 4.85 -12.24
C SER A 236 12.56 5.53 -10.90
N GLU A 237 12.75 6.84 -10.86
CA GLU A 237 12.32 7.73 -9.78
C GLU A 237 11.82 9.03 -10.40
N GLU A 238 10.55 9.37 -10.17
CA GLU A 238 10.03 10.67 -10.60
C GLU A 238 10.51 11.74 -9.63
N LEU A 239 11.44 12.59 -10.11
CA LEU A 239 12.03 13.67 -9.33
C LEU A 239 11.04 14.81 -9.08
N ASN A 240 10.04 14.97 -9.96
CA ASN A 240 8.94 15.89 -9.69
C ASN A 240 7.99 15.27 -8.70
N LYS A 241 8.06 15.77 -7.46
CA LYS A 241 7.13 15.35 -6.42
C LYS A 241 5.69 15.62 -6.81
N ASN A 242 4.80 14.70 -6.46
CA ASN A 242 3.35 14.95 -6.56
C ASN A 242 2.90 16.06 -5.59
N GLU A 243 1.63 16.43 -5.65
CA GLU A 243 0.96 17.41 -4.79
C GLU A 243 1.11 17.11 -3.28
N TYR A 244 1.46 15.87 -2.93
CA TYR A 244 1.72 15.43 -1.55
C TYR A 244 3.21 15.38 -1.18
N LYS A 245 4.08 15.92 -2.05
CA LYS A 245 5.54 15.97 -1.89
C LYS A 245 6.23 14.60 -1.86
N ARG A 246 5.65 13.57 -2.49
CA ARG A 246 6.21 12.21 -2.56
C ARG A 246 6.63 11.84 -3.98
N ASN A 247 7.59 10.91 -4.04
CA ASN A 247 8.12 10.34 -5.28
C ASN A 247 7.50 8.95 -5.49
N ILE A 248 7.22 8.61 -6.74
CA ILE A 248 7.01 7.23 -7.17
C ILE A 248 8.38 6.68 -7.58
N VAL A 249 8.75 5.53 -7.02
CA VAL A 249 9.99 4.83 -7.32
C VAL A 249 9.66 3.42 -7.78
N ILE A 250 10.24 3.00 -8.91
CA ILE A 250 10.04 1.67 -9.50
C ILE A 250 11.34 0.88 -9.40
N TYR A 251 11.23 -0.32 -8.87
CA TYR A 251 12.31 -1.30 -8.78
C TYR A 251 11.97 -2.56 -9.57
N SER A 252 12.99 -3.25 -10.08
CA SER A 252 12.85 -4.58 -10.71
C SER A 252 13.89 -5.55 -10.16
N SER A 253 13.50 -6.81 -9.96
CA SER A 253 14.38 -7.95 -9.62
C SER A 253 14.65 -8.88 -10.79
#